data_AF-A0A7J9YTY0-F1
#
_entry.id   AF-A0A7J9YTY0-F1
#
_cell.length_a   1.000
_cell.length_b   1.000
_cell.length_c   1.000
_cell.angle_alpha   90.00
_cell.angle_beta   90.00
_cell.angle_gamma   90.00
#
_symmetry.space_group_name_H-M   'P 1'
#
loop_
_entity.id
_entity.type
_entity.pdbx_description
1 polymer ?
#
loop_
_entity_poly.entity_id
_entity_poly.type
_entity_poly.pdbx_seq_one_letter_code
_entity_poly.pdbx_strand_id
1 'polypeptide(L)'
;VAALAAVALAAAAALAIGLATRGDSEGPGSSAAQRDGTGRAGGGAEKRDESGGDTRGSGGGDATTADAQTGPADTGAAPAPSESSPPPLATDGASLNDQGFQLLEQGRYAEALPLLQQAVDALEGSGDELTYNYALYNLAGAYLGAGQPEAAIPLLEQRMRYDNQRDTVQATLDRALAAAGRDGPKDDGDD
;
A
#
# COMPACT_ATOMS: atom_id res chain seq x y z
N VAL A 1 -31.62 -42.33 -11.34
CA VAL A 1 -30.89 -42.76 -10.12
C VAL A 1 -29.91 -41.65 -9.81
N ALA A 2 -30.36 -40.58 -9.14
CA ALA A 2 -30.33 -40.34 -7.70
C ALA A 2 -28.90 -40.11 -7.16
N ALA A 3 -28.77 -38.98 -6.45
CA ALA A 3 -27.59 -38.25 -6.01
C ALA A 3 -26.68 -38.98 -5.02
N LEU A 4 -25.45 -38.47 -4.85
CA LEU A 4 -24.69 -38.61 -3.60
C LEU A 4 -23.84 -37.35 -3.37
N ALA A 5 -24.42 -36.44 -2.57
CA ALA A 5 -23.71 -35.41 -1.84
C ALA A 5 -23.08 -36.03 -0.58
N ALA A 6 -21.85 -35.66 -0.25
CA ALA A 6 -21.22 -36.02 1.02
C ALA A 6 -20.84 -34.73 1.75
N VAL A 7 -21.72 -34.34 2.68
CA VAL A 7 -21.44 -33.38 3.75
C VAL A 7 -20.85 -34.18 4.90
N ALA A 8 -19.64 -33.84 5.35
CA ALA A 8 -19.07 -34.35 6.58
C ALA A 8 -19.03 -33.23 7.62
N LEU A 9 -19.89 -33.36 8.62
CA LEU A 9 -20.10 -32.48 9.75
C LEU A 9 -19.65 -33.27 10.99
N ALA A 10 -18.63 -32.79 11.70
CA ALA A 10 -18.28 -33.27 13.05
C ALA A 10 -17.24 -32.32 13.64
N ALA A 11 -17.20 -31.99 14.93
CA ALA A 11 -18.14 -32.02 16.04
C ALA A 11 -17.41 -31.23 17.14
N ALA A 12 -18.16 -30.45 17.92
CA ALA A 12 -17.63 -29.70 19.05
C ALA A 12 -17.05 -30.63 20.15
N ALA A 13 -15.99 -30.17 20.82
CA ALA A 13 -15.63 -30.63 22.15
C ALA A 13 -15.40 -29.41 23.05
N ALA A 14 -16.27 -29.27 24.04
CA ALA A 14 -16.17 -28.35 25.16
C ALA A 14 -15.78 -29.11 26.45
N LEU A 15 -15.48 -28.33 27.50
CA LEU A 15 -15.12 -28.65 28.91
C LEU A 15 -13.62 -28.83 29.20
N ALA A 16 -13.03 -28.29 30.29
CA ALA A 16 -13.57 -27.96 31.62
C ALA A 16 -12.78 -26.79 32.30
N ILE A 17 -13.44 -25.83 32.98
CA ILE A 17 -13.64 -25.67 34.46
C ILE A 17 -12.32 -25.47 35.25
N GLY A 18 -11.99 -24.25 35.72
CA GLY A 18 -12.18 -23.75 37.12
C GLY A 18 -10.82 -23.72 37.86
N LEU A 19 -10.43 -22.86 38.82
CA LEU A 19 -11.08 -22.00 39.82
C LEU A 19 -10.11 -20.87 40.27
N ALA A 20 -10.70 -19.73 40.65
CA ALA A 20 -10.39 -18.83 41.77
C ALA A 20 -8.95 -18.37 42.09
N THR A 21 -8.75 -17.04 42.13
CA THR A 21 -8.58 -16.32 43.41
C THR A 21 -9.09 -14.88 43.31
N ARG A 22 -9.99 -14.57 44.24
CA ARG A 22 -10.57 -13.26 44.57
C ARG A 22 -9.50 -12.31 45.12
N GLY A 23 -9.58 -11.04 44.74
CA GLY A 23 -8.82 -9.95 45.34
C GLY A 23 -9.50 -8.61 45.08
N ASP A 24 -10.49 -8.30 45.94
CA ASP A 24 -11.06 -6.97 46.14
C ASP A 24 -9.95 -5.94 46.42
N SER A 25 -10.00 -4.74 45.82
CA SER A 25 -9.51 -3.47 46.41
C SER A 25 -9.95 -2.26 45.58
N GLU A 26 -10.80 -1.45 46.20
CA GLU A 26 -11.31 -0.16 45.75
C GLU A 26 -10.21 0.93 45.73
N GLY A 27 -10.42 1.97 44.93
CA GLY A 27 -9.74 3.26 45.13
C GLY A 27 -9.78 4.20 43.92
N PRO A 28 -10.53 5.32 43.97
CA PRO A 28 -10.43 6.41 43.00
C PRO A 28 -9.41 7.47 43.48
N GLY A 29 -8.65 8.06 42.57
CA GLY A 29 -7.72 9.14 42.95
C GLY A 29 -6.86 9.69 41.82
N SER A 30 -7.35 10.77 41.22
CA SER A 30 -6.67 12.06 40.95
C SER A 30 -5.21 12.17 40.49
N SER A 31 -5.00 13.26 39.74
CA SER A 31 -3.78 14.06 39.49
C SER A 31 -2.96 13.68 38.25
N ALA A 32 -2.98 14.44 37.16
CA ALA A 32 -2.49 15.83 36.95
C ALA A 32 -0.96 15.92 36.86
N ALA A 33 -0.46 16.07 35.63
CA ALA A 33 0.80 16.73 35.24
C ALA A 33 0.78 16.81 33.70
N GLN A 34 0.21 17.85 33.07
CA GLN A 34 0.75 19.20 32.94
C GLN A 34 2.28 19.19 32.77
N ARG A 35 2.72 19.23 31.51
CA ARG A 35 4.08 19.62 31.12
C ARG A 35 3.95 20.80 30.18
N ASP A 36 3.88 21.98 30.80
CA ASP A 36 4.26 23.24 30.18
C ASP A 36 5.78 23.23 29.95
N GLY A 37 6.18 23.52 28.72
CA GLY A 37 7.58 23.63 28.30
C GLY A 37 7.72 24.79 27.33
N THR A 38 7.57 25.99 27.84
CA THR A 38 7.83 27.26 27.14
C THR A 38 9.33 27.50 26.93
N GLY A 39 9.68 27.95 25.73
CA GLY A 39 10.73 28.95 25.52
C GLY A 39 12.04 28.46 24.90
N ARG A 40 12.37 28.97 23.71
CA ARG A 40 13.31 30.11 23.58
C ARG A 40 13.56 30.47 22.11
N ALA A 41 13.35 31.76 21.82
CA ALA A 41 13.74 32.45 20.61
C ALA A 41 15.25 32.75 20.56
N GLY A 42 15.77 32.95 19.34
CA GLY A 42 16.72 34.05 19.08
C GLY A 42 18.03 33.70 18.36
N GLY A 43 18.28 34.41 17.26
CA GLY A 43 19.60 34.67 16.65
C GLY A 43 19.84 33.84 15.37
N GLY A 44 20.17 34.39 14.20
CA GLY A 44 20.73 35.69 13.87
C GLY A 44 21.90 35.49 12.90
N ALA A 45 21.67 35.84 11.62
CA ALA A 45 22.55 36.39 10.58
C ALA A 45 24.06 36.00 10.42
N GLU A 46 24.46 36.08 9.14
CA GLU A 46 25.83 36.27 8.57
C GLU A 46 26.71 35.00 8.49
N LYS A 47 27.51 34.73 7.46
CA LYS A 47 28.08 35.55 6.37
C LYS A 47 28.58 34.65 5.23
N ARG A 48 28.61 35.21 4.02
CA ARG A 48 29.44 34.74 2.89
C ARG A 48 30.93 34.96 3.21
N ASP A 49 31.81 34.09 2.73
CA ASP A 49 33.03 34.50 2.01
C ASP A 49 33.70 33.31 1.29
N GLU A 50 34.41 33.64 0.21
CA GLU A 50 35.06 32.75 -0.77
C GLU A 50 36.53 32.46 -0.42
N SER A 51 37.04 31.30 -0.85
CA SER A 51 38.44 31.02 -1.25
C SER A 51 38.57 29.51 -1.40
N GLY A 52 39.00 28.94 -2.53
CA GLY A 52 40.19 29.28 -3.30
C GLY A 52 41.16 28.11 -3.14
N GLY A 53 41.49 27.39 -4.21
CA GLY A 53 42.36 26.22 -4.14
C GLY A 53 42.44 25.41 -5.43
N ASP A 54 43.17 25.95 -6.41
CA ASP A 54 43.69 25.27 -7.60
C ASP A 54 44.35 23.92 -7.31
N THR A 55 44.28 22.98 -8.26
CA THR A 55 45.49 22.39 -8.85
C THR A 55 45.23 21.80 -10.23
N ARG A 56 46.16 22.15 -11.13
CA ARG A 56 46.37 21.75 -12.53
C ARG A 56 46.80 20.28 -12.70
N GLY A 57 46.54 19.76 -13.91
CA GLY A 57 47.34 18.74 -14.59
C GLY A 57 46.56 18.19 -15.80
N SER A 58 46.58 18.79 -16.99
CA SER A 58 47.66 18.95 -17.98
C SER A 58 47.96 17.70 -18.83
N GLY A 59 47.71 17.83 -20.14
CA GLY A 59 48.21 16.99 -21.24
C GLY A 59 47.10 16.27 -22.01
N GLY A 60 46.74 16.54 -23.27
CA GLY A 60 47.34 17.40 -24.30
C GLY A 60 47.79 16.58 -25.53
N GLY A 61 47.06 16.72 -26.65
CA GLY A 61 47.48 16.40 -28.03
C GLY A 61 47.29 14.95 -28.47
N ASP A 62 46.95 14.61 -29.72
CA ASP A 62 46.68 15.40 -30.92
C ASP A 62 46.05 14.46 -31.99
N ALA A 63 45.42 15.07 -33.00
CA ALA A 63 45.12 14.69 -34.40
C ALA A 63 45.65 13.33 -34.94
N THR A 64 45.16 12.70 -36.03
CA THR A 64 44.10 12.86 -37.03
C THR A 64 44.28 11.66 -38.00
N THR A 65 43.20 11.24 -38.69
CA THR A 65 43.15 10.59 -40.03
C THR A 65 44.27 9.63 -40.50
N ALA A 66 43.91 8.40 -40.90
CA ALA A 66 43.74 8.00 -42.32
C ALA A 66 43.74 6.46 -42.53
N ASP A 67 42.68 6.03 -43.25
CA ASP A 67 42.62 5.08 -44.37
C ASP A 67 43.33 3.69 -44.38
N ALA A 68 42.47 2.69 -44.61
CA ALA A 68 42.62 1.44 -45.38
C ALA A 68 43.68 0.38 -45.03
N GLN A 69 43.22 -0.86 -44.78
CA GLN A 69 43.21 -1.92 -45.80
C GLN A 69 42.61 -3.24 -45.30
N THR A 70 42.17 -4.00 -46.30
CA THR A 70 41.34 -5.20 -46.38
C THR A 70 41.97 -6.52 -45.89
N GLY A 71 41.13 -7.45 -45.42
CA GLY A 71 41.45 -8.89 -45.38
C GLY A 71 40.29 -9.74 -44.83
N PRO A 72 39.85 -10.83 -45.49
CA PRO A 72 38.51 -11.41 -45.31
C PRO A 72 38.44 -12.63 -44.36
N ALA A 73 37.19 -12.99 -44.07
CA ALA A 73 36.69 -14.28 -43.59
C ALA A 73 36.84 -14.59 -42.09
N ASP A 74 35.71 -14.55 -41.36
CA ASP A 74 35.26 -15.76 -40.67
C ASP A 74 33.74 -15.75 -40.48
N THR A 75 33.12 -16.78 -41.03
CA THR A 75 31.94 -17.53 -40.57
C THR A 75 30.74 -16.77 -40.01
N GLY A 76 29.60 -16.91 -40.73
CA GLY A 76 28.32 -16.34 -40.40
C GLY A 76 27.83 -16.66 -38.99
N ALA A 77 27.58 -15.61 -38.22
CA ALA A 77 26.63 -15.65 -37.12
C ALA A 77 25.24 -15.40 -37.70
N ALA A 78 24.44 -16.46 -37.75
CA ALA A 78 22.98 -16.35 -37.88
C ALA A 78 22.48 -15.34 -36.83
N PRO A 79 21.48 -14.49 -37.15
CA PRO A 79 20.85 -13.71 -36.10
C PRO A 79 20.29 -14.70 -35.07
N ALA A 80 20.76 -14.61 -33.84
CA ALA A 80 20.11 -15.29 -32.73
C ALA A 80 18.61 -14.95 -32.83
N PRO A 81 17.71 -15.93 -32.75
CA PRO A 81 16.28 -15.61 -32.75
C PRO A 81 16.08 -14.63 -31.61
N SER A 82 15.45 -13.50 -31.91
CA SER A 82 14.87 -12.64 -30.88
C SER A 82 14.05 -13.56 -30.00
N GLU A 83 14.60 -13.92 -28.84
CA GLU A 83 13.83 -14.55 -27.79
C GLU A 83 12.73 -13.54 -27.53
N SER A 84 11.53 -13.90 -27.98
CA SER A 84 10.33 -13.22 -27.56
C SER A 84 10.42 -13.19 -26.05
N SER A 85 10.65 -12.01 -25.48
CA SER A 85 10.57 -11.83 -24.04
C SER A 85 9.32 -12.58 -23.59
N PRO A 86 9.41 -13.46 -22.58
CA PRO A 86 8.21 -14.07 -22.03
C PRO A 86 7.21 -12.93 -21.79
N PRO A 87 5.90 -13.13 -22.07
CA PRO A 87 4.92 -12.12 -21.70
C PRO A 87 5.19 -11.76 -20.23
N PRO A 88 5.14 -10.46 -19.83
CA PRO A 88 5.34 -10.11 -18.44
C PRO A 88 4.45 -11.05 -17.64
N LEU A 89 5.07 -11.85 -16.76
CA LEU A 89 4.38 -12.87 -15.98
C LEU A 89 3.08 -12.23 -15.52
N ALA A 90 1.94 -12.74 -15.99
CA ALA A 90 0.65 -12.18 -15.63
C ALA A 90 0.64 -12.09 -14.11
N THR A 91 0.76 -10.88 -13.58
CA THR A 91 0.96 -10.73 -12.15
C THR A 91 -0.33 -11.20 -11.51
N ASP A 92 -0.26 -12.28 -10.75
CA ASP A 92 -1.44 -12.86 -10.13
C ASP A 92 -2.03 -11.85 -9.14
N GLY A 93 -3.18 -11.29 -9.50
CA GLY A 93 -3.83 -10.23 -8.72
C GLY A 93 -4.20 -10.69 -7.31
N ALA A 94 -4.51 -11.98 -7.13
CA ALA A 94 -4.73 -12.57 -5.81
C ALA A 94 -3.46 -12.53 -4.96
N SER A 95 -2.33 -13.01 -5.51
CA SER A 95 -1.03 -12.96 -4.83
C SER A 95 -0.60 -11.52 -4.49
N LEU A 96 -0.88 -10.55 -5.36
CA LEU A 96 -0.61 -9.13 -5.08
C LEU A 96 -1.50 -8.60 -3.95
N ASN A 97 -2.80 -8.92 -3.97
CA ASN A 97 -3.73 -8.54 -2.92
C ASN A 97 -3.28 -9.09 -1.57
N ASP A 98 -2.87 -10.36 -1.50
CA ASP A 98 -2.43 -11.00 -0.26
C ASP A 98 -1.15 -10.34 0.28
N GLN A 99 -0.16 -10.07 -0.58
CA GLN A 99 1.06 -9.37 -0.17
C GLN A 99 0.76 -7.94 0.31
N GLY A 100 -0.09 -7.22 -0.42
CA GLY A 100 -0.54 -5.88 -0.05
C GLY A 100 -1.29 -5.87 1.28
N PHE A 101 -2.16 -6.86 1.51
CA PHE A 101 -2.88 -7.04 2.76
C PHE A 101 -1.93 -7.32 3.94
N GLN A 102 -0.91 -8.16 3.75
CA GLN A 102 0.08 -8.41 4.80
C GLN A 102 0.85 -7.14 5.19
N LEU A 103 1.17 -6.27 4.22
CA LEU A 103 1.79 -4.97 4.49
C LEU A 103 0.83 -4.00 5.19
N LEU A 104 -0.45 -4.02 4.81
CA LEU A 104 -1.51 -3.25 5.45
C LEU A 104 -1.63 -3.60 6.94
N GLU A 105 -1.67 -4.89 7.28
CA GLU A 105 -1.73 -5.39 8.66
C GLU A 105 -0.48 -5.02 9.49
N GLN A 106 0.67 -4.83 8.83
CA GLN A 106 1.90 -4.34 9.46
C GLN A 106 1.94 -2.81 9.63
N GLY A 107 0.91 -2.08 9.17
CA GLY A 107 0.89 -0.63 9.14
C GLY A 107 1.81 0.00 8.08
N ARG A 108 2.35 -0.81 7.15
CA ARG A 108 3.26 -0.38 6.08
C ARG A 108 2.48 0.10 4.86
N TYR A 109 1.65 1.11 5.06
CA TYR A 109 0.67 1.57 4.07
C TYR A 109 1.31 2.01 2.75
N ALA A 110 2.41 2.77 2.80
CA ALA A 110 3.10 3.25 1.60
C ALA A 110 3.64 2.11 0.71
N GLU A 111 3.99 0.97 1.30
CA GLU A 111 4.47 -0.20 0.57
C GLU A 111 3.31 -1.09 0.09
N ALA A 112 2.19 -1.11 0.83
CA ALA A 112 0.97 -1.81 0.43
C ALA A 112 0.31 -1.18 -0.81
N LEU A 113 0.27 0.15 -0.89
CA LEU A 113 -0.41 0.90 -1.96
C LEU A 113 -0.06 0.43 -3.39
N PRO A 114 1.23 0.38 -3.81
CA PRO A 114 1.55 -0.04 -5.17
C PRO A 114 1.15 -1.50 -5.47
N LEU A 115 1.23 -2.40 -4.48
CA LEU A 115 0.82 -3.81 -4.67
C LEU A 115 -0.70 -3.93 -4.80
N LEU A 116 -1.44 -3.24 -3.94
CA LEU A 116 -2.90 -3.26 -3.95
C LEU A 116 -3.48 -2.58 -5.20
N GLN A 117 -2.83 -1.52 -5.71
CA GLN A 117 -3.21 -0.91 -6.99
C GLN A 117 -3.01 -1.90 -8.14
N GLN A 118 -1.85 -2.55 -8.21
CA GLN A 118 -1.59 -3.59 -9.22
C GLN A 118 -2.57 -4.76 -9.10
N ALA A 119 -2.98 -5.13 -7.88
CA ALA A 119 -3.98 -6.17 -7.66
C ALA A 119 -5.34 -5.78 -8.24
N VAL A 120 -5.82 -4.57 -7.94
CA VAL A 120 -7.08 -4.04 -8.50
C VAL A 120 -7.03 -4.03 -10.03
N ASP A 121 -5.95 -3.53 -10.61
CA ASP A 121 -5.78 -3.44 -12.07
C ASP A 121 -5.73 -4.84 -12.73
N ALA A 122 -5.10 -5.83 -12.09
CA ALA A 122 -5.01 -7.20 -12.59
C ALA A 122 -6.33 -7.98 -12.46
N LEU A 123 -7.13 -7.66 -11.45
CA LEU A 123 -8.39 -8.36 -11.15
C LEU A 123 -9.60 -7.73 -11.86
N GLU A 124 -9.50 -6.47 -12.30
CA GLU A 124 -10.57 -5.80 -13.03
C GLU A 124 -10.89 -6.55 -14.34
N GLY A 125 -12.16 -6.97 -14.48
CA GLY A 125 -12.59 -7.74 -15.65
C GLY A 125 -12.09 -9.18 -15.73
N SER A 126 -11.36 -9.67 -14.72
CA SER A 126 -10.83 -11.06 -14.68
C SER A 126 -11.92 -12.13 -14.50
N GLY A 127 -13.08 -11.74 -13.96
CA GLY A 127 -14.15 -12.65 -13.53
C GLY A 127 -14.00 -13.15 -12.09
N ASP A 128 -12.87 -12.91 -11.42
CA ASP A 128 -12.71 -13.13 -9.98
C ASP A 128 -13.22 -11.92 -9.20
N GLU A 129 -14.54 -11.80 -9.14
CA GLU A 129 -15.21 -10.69 -8.48
C GLU A 129 -14.92 -10.63 -6.98
N LEU A 130 -14.78 -11.80 -6.32
CA LEU A 130 -14.57 -11.85 -4.89
C LEU A 130 -13.19 -11.28 -4.52
N THR A 131 -12.13 -11.70 -5.21
CA THR A 131 -10.79 -11.17 -4.95
C THR A 131 -10.68 -9.71 -5.34
N TYR A 132 -11.29 -9.30 -6.47
CA TYR A 132 -11.37 -7.89 -6.87
C TYR A 132 -12.00 -7.01 -5.77
N ASN A 133 -13.09 -7.49 -5.19
CA ASN A 133 -13.80 -6.83 -4.10
C ASN A 133 -12.95 -6.67 -2.84
N TYR A 134 -12.14 -7.67 -2.48
CA TYR A 134 -11.18 -7.55 -1.39
C TYR A 134 -10.05 -6.58 -1.73
N ALA A 135 -9.53 -6.61 -2.97
CA ALA A 135 -8.48 -5.71 -3.41
C ALA A 135 -8.90 -4.24 -3.33
N LEU A 136 -10.13 -3.91 -3.76
CA LEU A 136 -10.71 -2.56 -3.61
C LEU A 136 -10.77 -2.13 -2.15
N TYR A 137 -11.27 -2.99 -1.28
CA TYR A 137 -11.40 -2.70 0.16
C TYR A 137 -10.04 -2.52 0.83
N ASN A 138 -9.08 -3.38 0.52
CA ASN A 138 -7.72 -3.32 1.05
C ASN A 138 -6.98 -2.06 0.57
N LEU A 139 -7.12 -1.70 -0.72
CA LEU A 139 -6.54 -0.49 -1.26
C LEU A 139 -7.10 0.76 -0.57
N ALA A 140 -8.41 0.81 -0.36
CA ALA A 140 -9.04 1.88 0.42
C ALA A 140 -8.53 1.93 1.87
N GLY A 141 -8.37 0.77 2.51
CA GLY A 141 -7.76 0.65 3.84
C GLY A 141 -6.34 1.19 3.89
N ALA A 142 -5.52 0.91 2.88
CA ALA A 142 -4.16 1.44 2.77
C ALA A 142 -4.15 2.97 2.61
N TYR A 143 -5.04 3.53 1.79
CA TYR A 143 -5.19 4.99 1.67
C TYR A 143 -5.61 5.65 2.99
N LEU A 144 -6.56 5.05 3.72
CA LEU A 144 -6.96 5.54 5.05
C LEU A 144 -5.81 5.49 6.06
N GLY A 145 -5.05 4.38 6.08
CA GLY A 145 -3.87 4.25 6.92
C GLY A 145 -2.78 5.27 6.58
N ALA A 146 -2.63 5.61 5.31
CA ALA A 146 -1.72 6.65 4.83
C ALA A 146 -2.21 8.09 5.05
N GLY A 147 -3.41 8.28 5.62
CA GLY A 147 -3.99 9.60 5.86
C GLY A 147 -4.52 10.28 4.59
N GLN A 148 -4.93 9.50 3.59
CA GLN A 148 -5.45 9.98 2.30
C GLN A 148 -6.92 9.54 2.10
N PRO A 149 -7.85 10.02 2.94
CA PRO A 149 -9.25 9.58 2.88
C PRO A 149 -9.94 9.93 1.56
N GLU A 150 -9.55 11.01 0.89
CA GLU A 150 -10.11 11.41 -0.40
C GLU A 150 -9.88 10.38 -1.50
N ALA A 151 -8.75 9.65 -1.44
CA ALA A 151 -8.45 8.57 -2.39
C ALA A 151 -9.19 7.27 -2.04
N ALA A 152 -9.53 7.04 -0.76
CA ALA A 152 -10.25 5.86 -0.31
C ALA A 152 -11.74 5.88 -0.68
N ILE A 153 -12.39 7.05 -0.63
CA ILE A 153 -13.83 7.22 -0.88
C ILE A 153 -14.29 6.59 -2.21
N PRO A 154 -13.72 6.94 -3.39
CA PRO A 154 -14.20 6.39 -4.66
C PRO A 154 -14.03 4.86 -4.75
N LEU A 155 -13.01 4.29 -4.10
CA LEU A 155 -12.81 2.85 -4.04
C LEU A 155 -13.87 2.16 -3.18
N LEU A 156 -14.24 2.78 -2.05
CA LEU A 156 -15.31 2.28 -1.18
C LEU A 156 -16.68 2.42 -1.85
N GLU A 157 -16.94 3.52 -2.55
CA GLU A 157 -18.16 3.69 -3.37
C GLU A 157 -18.26 2.63 -4.47
N GLN A 158 -17.15 2.31 -5.13
CA GLN A 158 -17.09 1.21 -6.10
C GLN A 158 -17.36 -0.14 -5.42
N ARG A 159 -16.76 -0.37 -4.26
CA ARG A 159 -16.95 -1.60 -3.48
C ARG A 159 -18.38 -1.78 -2.97
N MET A 160 -19.11 -0.70 -2.70
CA MET A 160 -20.52 -0.71 -2.26
C MET A 160 -21.51 -1.20 -3.33
N ARG A 161 -21.07 -1.38 -4.57
CA ARG A 161 -21.90 -1.95 -5.65
C ARG A 161 -22.14 -3.45 -5.49
N TYR A 162 -21.43 -4.09 -4.57
CA TYR A 162 -21.44 -5.53 -4.34
C TYR A 162 -21.98 -5.83 -2.94
N ASP A 163 -22.80 -6.88 -2.81
CA ASP A 163 -23.60 -7.08 -1.60
C ASP A 163 -22.84 -7.72 -0.42
N ASN A 164 -21.69 -8.36 -0.67
CA ASN A 164 -20.93 -9.00 0.41
C ASN A 164 -20.25 -7.96 1.31
N GLN A 165 -20.40 -8.09 2.63
CA GLN A 165 -19.79 -7.22 3.64
C GLN A 165 -20.18 -5.73 3.52
N ARG A 166 -21.35 -5.44 2.95
CA ARG A 166 -21.82 -4.08 2.71
C ARG A 166 -21.81 -3.20 3.97
N ASP A 167 -22.20 -3.74 5.12
CA ASP A 167 -22.20 -3.00 6.39
C ASP A 167 -20.77 -2.58 6.81
N THR A 168 -19.78 -3.45 6.63
CA THR A 168 -18.38 -3.15 6.90
C THR A 168 -17.85 -2.09 5.94
N VAL A 169 -18.19 -2.20 4.65
CA VAL A 169 -17.76 -1.22 3.64
C VAL A 169 -18.41 0.14 3.90
N GLN A 170 -19.69 0.18 4.27
CA GLN A 170 -20.41 1.41 4.64
C GLN A 170 -19.74 2.07 5.85
N ALA A 171 -19.47 1.32 6.92
CA ALA A 171 -18.81 1.89 8.10
C ALA A 171 -17.42 2.47 7.77
N THR A 172 -16.67 1.82 6.88
CA THR A 172 -15.37 2.32 6.42
C THR A 172 -15.52 3.55 5.51
N LEU A 173 -16.57 3.60 4.68
CA LEU A 173 -16.89 4.78 3.86
C LEU A 173 -17.27 5.97 4.74
N ASP A 174 -18.13 5.78 5.75
CA ASP A 174 -18.49 6.83 6.71
C ASP A 174 -17.23 7.34 7.43
N ARG A 175 -16.35 6.44 7.88
CA ARG A 175 -15.06 6.84 8.45
C ARG A 175 -14.21 7.65 7.46
N ALA A 176 -14.19 7.27 6.18
CA ALA A 176 -13.42 7.97 5.17
C ALA A 176 -13.98 9.37 4.91
N LEU A 177 -15.31 9.51 4.82
CA LEU A 177 -15.97 10.79 4.64
C LEU A 177 -15.76 11.71 5.86
N ALA A 178 -15.80 11.17 7.08
CA ALA A 178 -15.51 11.90 8.32
C ALA A 178 -14.09 12.45 8.32
N ALA A 179 -13.12 11.58 7.98
CA ALA A 179 -11.71 11.94 7.91
C ALA A 179 -11.41 12.98 6.82
N ALA A 180 -12.18 12.97 5.72
CA ALA A 180 -12.11 13.97 4.66
C ALA A 180 -12.86 15.28 5.00
N GLY A 181 -13.49 15.38 6.18
CA GLY A 181 -14.32 16.52 6.56
C GLY A 181 -15.57 16.70 5.71
N ARG A 182 -16.02 15.63 5.03
CA ARG A 182 -17.21 15.62 4.15
C ARG A 182 -18.50 15.27 4.88
N ASP A 183 -18.38 14.92 6.16
CA ASP A 183 -19.51 14.65 7.07
C ASP A 183 -19.97 15.89 7.85
N GLY A 184 -19.71 17.08 7.32
CA GLY A 184 -20.31 18.31 7.85
C GLY A 184 -21.84 18.15 7.95
N PRO A 185 -22.47 18.76 8.97
CA PRO A 185 -23.87 18.50 9.30
C PRO A 185 -24.73 18.59 8.04
N LYS A 186 -25.48 17.52 7.75
CA LYS A 186 -26.69 17.67 6.95
C LYS A 186 -27.52 18.67 7.75
N ASP A 187 -27.58 19.89 7.24
CA ASP A 187 -28.49 20.92 7.71
C ASP A 187 -29.89 20.37 7.41
N ASP A 188 -30.40 19.52 8.31
CA ASP A 188 -31.80 19.16 8.39
C ASP A 188 -32.50 20.45 8.82
N GLY A 189 -32.74 21.31 7.83
CA GLY A 189 -33.52 22.51 8.00
C GLY A 189 -34.87 22.14 8.63
N ASP A 190 -35.05 22.57 9.87
CA ASP A 190 -36.36 22.88 10.42
C ASP A 190 -37.09 23.80 9.43
N ASP A 191 -38.17 23.30 8.83
CA ASP A 191 -39.29 24.10 8.34
C ASP A 191 -40.60 23.29 8.49
#